data_AF-A0A2N0X1J2-F1
#
_entry.id   AF-A0A2N0X1J2-F1
#
_cell.length_a   1.000
_cell.length_b   1.000
_cell.length_c   1.000
_cell.angle_alpha   90.00
_cell.angle_beta   90.00
_cell.angle_gamma   90.00
#
_symmetry.space_group_name_H-M   'P 1'
#
loop_
_entity.id
_entity.type
_entity.pdbx_description
1 polymer ?
#
loop_
_entity_poly.entity_id
_entity_poly.type
_entity_poly.pdbx_seq_one_letter_code
_entity_poly.pdbx_strand_id
1 'polypeptide(L)' 'MMTENIIALQAMRLEAQIFFELDKRKVMLRPCDSDLYPEVKIECFKDLKDYQAGDTIEVEVVAMQSSNGQSYFYSY' A
#
# COMPACT_ATOMS: atom_id res chain seq x y z
N MET A 1 -19.67 -7.52 -14.84
CA MET A 1 -18.80 -6.98 -13.77
C MET A 1 -18.49 -8.15 -12.85
N MET A 2 -17.23 -8.59 -12.78
CA MET A 2 -16.83 -9.57 -11.77
C MET A 2 -16.74 -8.82 -10.45
N THR A 3 -17.60 -9.15 -9.50
CA THR A 3 -17.55 -8.60 -8.16
C THR A 3 -16.38 -9.27 -7.45
N GLU A 4 -15.27 -8.56 -7.29
CA GLU A 4 -14.18 -9.04 -6.43
C GLU A 4 -14.71 -9.10 -4.99
N ASN A 5 -14.76 -10.29 -4.41
CA ASN A 5 -15.10 -10.45 -3.00
C ASN A 5 -13.87 -10.01 -2.20
N ILE A 6 -13.84 -8.74 -1.81
CA ILE A 6 -12.81 -8.15 -0.95
C ILE A 6 -13.19 -8.43 0.49
N ILE A 7 -12.34 -9.15 1.22
CA ILE A 7 -12.47 -9.32 2.67
C ILE A 7 -11.55 -8.26 3.30
N ALA A 8 -12.13 -7.24 3.93
CA ALA A 8 -11.39 -6.33 4.78
C ALA A 8 -11.03 -7.08 6.07
N LEU A 9 -9.76 -7.38 6.26
CA LEU A 9 -9.31 -8.25 7.34
C LEU A 9 -9.01 -7.44 8.61
N GLN A 10 -8.29 -6.32 8.49
CA GLN A 10 -7.86 -5.54 9.65
C GLN A 10 -7.35 -4.14 9.26
N ALA A 11 -7.74 -3.11 10.01
CA ALA A 11 -7.10 -1.79 9.93
C ALA A 11 -5.87 -1.75 10.86
N MET A 12 -4.76 -1.21 10.37
CA MET A 12 -3.53 -1.07 11.13
C MET A 12 -2.72 0.14 10.67
N ARG A 13 -1.79 0.59 11.51
CA ARG A 13 -0.82 1.63 11.15
C ARG A 13 0.54 1.00 10.93
N LEU A 14 1.23 1.46 9.90
CA LEU A 14 2.59 1.04 9.60
C LEU A 14 3.41 2.21 9.05
N GLU A 15 4.72 2.10 9.17
CA GLU A 15 5.64 2.99 8.47
C GLU A 15 5.77 2.53 7.01
N ALA A 16 5.59 3.46 6.09
CA ALA A 16 5.75 3.24 4.68
C ALA A 16 6.76 4.24 4.10
N GLN A 17 7.62 3.75 3.22
CA GLN A 17 8.54 4.59 2.48
C GLN A 17 7.93 4.96 1.13
N ILE A 18 8.11 6.23 0.79
CA ILE A 18 7.73 6.80 -0.49
C ILE A 18 8.79 6.46 -1.51
N PHE A 19 8.37 5.88 -2.63
CA PHE A 19 9.25 5.54 -3.73
C PHE A 19 8.63 5.92 -5.07
N PHE A 20 9.48 6.12 -6.07
CA PHE A 20 9.02 6.39 -7.43
C PHE A 20 8.95 5.07 -8.21
N GLU A 21 7.74 4.65 -8.60
CA GLU A 21 7.56 3.46 -9.45
C GLU A 21 7.75 3.85 -10.91
N LEU A 22 8.93 3.54 -11.47
CA LEU A 22 9.33 3.94 -12.83
C LEU A 22 8.34 3.47 -13.91
N ASP A 23 7.82 2.24 -13.80
CA ASP A 23 6.91 1.66 -14.78
C ASP A 23 5.60 2.45 -14.92
N LYS A 24 5.10 2.98 -13.79
CA LYS A 24 3.86 3.77 -13.74
C LYS A 24 4.11 5.27 -13.76
N ARG A 25 5.37 5.70 -13.69
CA ARG A 25 5.81 7.11 -13.60
C ARG A 25 5.07 7.88 -12.50
N LYS A 26 4.86 7.26 -11.34
CA LYS A 26 4.18 7.88 -10.20
C LYS A 26 4.84 7.54 -8.87
N VAL A 27 4.60 8.40 -7.90
CA VAL A 27 4.97 8.19 -6.50
C VAL A 27 4.03 7.16 -5.88
N MET A 28 4.58 6.22 -5.15
CA MET A 28 3.88 5.10 -4.51
C MET A 28 4.42 4.88 -3.09
N LEU A 29 3.71 4.08 -2.30
CA LEU A 29 4.13 3.66 -0.98
C LEU A 29 4.47 2.17 -0.95
N ARG A 30 5.53 1.84 -0.21
CA ARG A 30 5.88 0.47 0.17
C ARG A 30 6.04 0.39 1.68
N PRO A 31 5.65 -0.71 2.34
CA PRO A 31 5.95 -0.91 3.76
C PRO A 31 7.47 -0.81 3.98
N CYS A 32 7.90 -0.17 5.06
CA CYS A 32 9.32 -0.17 5.46
C CYS A 32 9.76 -1.55 5.94
N ASP A 33 8.86 -2.26 6.61
CA ASP A 33 9.12 -3.61 7.12
C ASP A 33 8.85 -4.66 6.03
N SER A 34 9.85 -4.84 5.18
CA SER A 34 9.82 -5.83 4.10
C SER A 34 9.88 -7.27 4.60
N ASP A 35 10.30 -7.49 5.84
CA ASP A 35 10.40 -8.83 6.43
C ASP A 35 9.02 -9.34 6.88
N LEU A 36 8.17 -8.44 7.39
CA LEU A 36 6.77 -8.76 7.71
C LEU A 36 5.86 -8.77 6.48
N TYR A 37 6.16 -7.94 5.47
CA TYR A 37 5.30 -7.75 4.30
C TYR A 37 6.06 -7.87 2.97
N PRO A 38 6.63 -9.04 2.67
CA PRO A 38 7.33 -9.25 1.40
C PRO A 38 6.34 -9.09 0.24
N GLU A 39 6.71 -8.24 -0.72
CA GLU A 39 5.96 -8.01 -1.97
C GLU A 39 4.55 -7.38 -1.83
N VAL A 40 4.15 -6.96 -0.63
CA VAL A 40 2.84 -6.32 -0.42
C VAL A 40 2.90 -4.85 -0.88
N LYS A 41 2.06 -4.52 -1.85
CA LYS A 41 1.90 -3.13 -2.32
C LYS A 41 0.90 -2.38 -1.43
N ILE A 42 1.21 -1.12 -1.14
CA ILE A 42 0.24 -0.19 -0.55
C ILE A 42 -0.39 0.59 -1.69
N GLU A 43 -1.67 0.35 -1.93
CA GLU A 43 -2.50 1.22 -2.75
C GLU A 43 -2.89 2.44 -1.91
N CYS A 44 -2.28 3.58 -2.24
CA CYS A 44 -2.49 4.83 -1.54
C CYS A 44 -3.34 5.75 -2.40
N PHE A 45 -4.49 6.19 -1.87
CA PHE A 45 -5.34 7.19 -2.51
C PHE A 45 -5.04 8.61 -2.06
N LYS A 46 -4.26 8.79 -0.97
CA LYS A 46 -3.77 10.11 -0.54
C LYS A 46 -2.88 10.72 -1.60
N ASP A 47 -3.01 12.04 -1.76
CA ASP A 47 -2.14 12.81 -2.63
C ASP A 47 -0.72 12.85 -2.03
N LEU A 48 0.25 12.25 -2.74
CA LEU A 48 1.65 12.18 -2.29
C LEU A 48 2.52 13.30 -2.87
N LYS A 49 1.91 14.34 -3.48
CA LYS A 49 2.63 15.44 -4.15
C LYS A 49 3.57 16.23 -3.27
N ASP A 50 3.26 16.36 -1.98
CA ASP A 50 4.06 17.16 -1.05
C ASP A 50 5.25 16.38 -0.46
N TYR A 51 5.37 15.10 -0.80
CA TYR A 51 6.41 14.22 -0.27
C TYR A 51 7.46 13.88 -1.32
N GLN A 52 8.67 13.61 -0.86
CA GLN A 52 9.80 13.23 -1.71
C GLN A 52 10.05 11.71 -1.67
N ALA A 53 10.57 11.18 -2.77
CA ALA A 53 11.02 9.79 -2.79
C ALA A 53 12.15 9.60 -1.77
N GLY A 54 12.01 8.59 -0.91
CA GLY A 54 12.89 8.32 0.22
C GLY A 54 12.27 8.69 1.57
N ASP A 55 11.25 9.56 1.59
CA ASP A 55 10.55 9.94 2.82
C ASP A 55 9.84 8.73 3.44
N THR A 56 9.86 8.67 4.77
CA THR A 56 9.11 7.67 5.55
C THR A 56 7.94 8.37 6.24
N ILE A 57 6.75 7.80 6.09
CA ILE A 57 5.52 8.32 6.70
C ILE A 57 4.76 7.20 7.41
N GLU A 58 4.05 7.54 8.48
CA GLU A 58 3.09 6.63 9.09
C GLU A 58 1.79 6.68 8.27
N VAL A 59 1.30 5.51 7.85
CA VAL A 59 0.06 5.37 7.12
C VAL A 59 -0.86 4.37 7.79
N GLU A 60 -2.14 4.72 7.84
CA GLU A 60 -3.19 3.80 8.24
C GLU A 60 -3.63 3.03 7.00
N VAL A 61 -3.50 1.72 7.05
CA VAL A 61 -3.84 0.81 5.97
C VAL A 61 -4.85 -0.21 6.43
N VAL A 62 -5.67 -0.66 5.49
CA VAL A 62 -6.53 -1.83 5.66
C VAL A 62 -5.88 -2.99 4.91
N ALA A 63 -5.59 -4.07 5.62
CA ALA A 63 -5.18 -5.33 5.03
C ALA A 63 -6.38 -5.93 4.28
N MET A 64 -6.21 -6.11 2.98
CA MET A 64 -7.21 -6.68 2.10
C MET A 64 -6.66 -7.95 1.46
N GLN A 65 -7.54 -8.94 1.29
CA GLN A 65 -7.24 -10.15 0.54
C GLN A 65 -8.18 -10.24 -0.65
N SER A 66 -7.62 -10.31 -1.85
CA SER A 66 -8.38 -10.54 -3.08
C SER A 66 -8.74 -12.02 -3.21
N SER A 67 -9.75 -12.30 -4.04
CA SER A 67 -10.27 -13.66 -4.22
C SER A 67 -9.27 -14.63 -4.87
N ASN A 68 -8.19 -14.12 -5.48
CA ASN A 68 -7.06 -14.90 -5.99
C ASN A 68 -5.99 -15.22 -4.92
N GLY A 69 -6.22 -14.82 -3.66
CA GLY A 69 -5.32 -15.04 -2.52
C GLY A 69 -4.23 -13.99 -2.36
N GLN A 70 -4.15 -12.96 -3.21
CA GLN A 70 -3.17 -11.89 -3.06
C GLN A 70 -3.56 -10.95 -1.92
N SER A 71 -2.57 -10.56 -1.12
CA SER A 71 -2.75 -9.60 -0.03
C SER A 71 -2.22 -8.24 -0.47
N TYR A 72 -2.98 -7.19 -0.20
CA TYR A 72 -2.56 -5.80 -0.44
C TYR A 72 -3.02 -4.91 0.71
N PHE A 73 -2.33 -3.78 0.86
CA PHE A 73 -2.70 -2.75 1.81
C PHE A 73 -3.41 -1.62 1.10
N TYR A 74 -4.52 -1.16 1.66
CA TYR A 74 -5.24 0.00 1.14
C TYR A 74 -5.17 1.15 2.14
N SER A 75 -4.58 2.28 1.75
CA SER A 75 -4.60 3.54 2.50
C SER A 75 -5.61 4.49 1.88
N TYR A 76 -6.62 4.88 2.67
CA TYR A 76 -7.53 5.98 2.35
C TYR A 76 -6.91 7.35 2.65
#